data_AF-A0A8C3X9Z4-F1
#
_entry.id   AF-A0A8C3X9Z4-F1
#
_cell.length_a   1.000
_cell.length_b   1.000
_cell.length_c   1.000
_cell.angle_alpha   90.00
_cell.angle_beta   90.00
_cell.angle_gamma   90.00
#
_symmetry.space_group_name_H-M   'P 1'
#
loop_
_entity.id
_entity.type
_entity.pdbx_description
1 polymer ?
#
loop_
_entity_poly.entity_id
_entity_poly.type
_entity_poly.pdbx_seq_one_letter_code
_entity_poly.pdbx_strand_id
1 'polypeptide(L)' 'MRISGASEKDIIRSGLAYITECSARQIMCTAMKYNLGLDLRTAAFVSAIEKVFKVYSEARVTFT' A
#
# COMPACT_ATOMS: atom_id res chain seq x y z
N MET A 1 -18.45 10.40 -21.42
CA MET A 1 -19.38 10.34 -20.28
C MET A 1 -19.77 8.86 -20.09
N ARG A 2 -19.46 8.23 -18.94
CA ARG A 2 -19.98 6.87 -18.62
C ARG A 2 -21.42 7.06 -18.14
N ILE A 3 -22.37 7.04 -19.08
CA ILE A 3 -23.78 7.45 -18.85
C ILE A 3 -24.58 6.35 -18.14
N SER A 4 -24.12 5.09 -18.18
CA SER A 4 -24.54 4.03 -17.25
C SER A 4 -23.47 3.88 -16.18
N GLY A 5 -23.87 3.70 -14.92
CA GLY A 5 -22.97 3.52 -13.78
C GLY A 5 -21.92 2.43 -14.00
N ALA A 6 -20.84 2.46 -13.21
CA ALA A 6 -19.76 1.49 -13.34
C ALA A 6 -20.30 0.05 -13.17
N SER A 7 -20.10 -0.78 -14.19
CA SER A 7 -20.36 -2.22 -14.09
C SER A 7 -19.42 -2.85 -13.06
N GLU A 8 -19.78 -3.99 -12.47
CA GLU A 8 -18.91 -4.76 -11.57
C GLU A 8 -17.51 -4.97 -12.17
N LYS A 9 -17.44 -5.35 -13.45
CA LYS A 9 -16.17 -5.49 -14.19
C LYS A 9 -15.36 -4.19 -14.22
N ASP A 10 -16.03 -3.05 -14.37
CA ASP A 10 -15.36 -1.75 -14.38
C ASP A 10 -14.86 -1.36 -13.00
N ILE A 11 -15.64 -1.66 -11.95
CA ILE A 11 -15.25 -1.44 -10.55
C ILE A 11 -14.03 -2.29 -10.19
N ILE A 12 -14.03 -3.58 -10.52
CA ILE A 12 -12.90 -4.48 -10.26
C ILE A 12 -11.67 -3.98 -11.00
N ARG A 13 -11.79 -3.64 -12.28
CA ARG A 13 -10.67 -3.17 -13.09
C ARG A 13 -10.10 -1.84 -12.57
N SER A 14 -10.95 -0.87 -12.25
CA SER A 14 -10.48 0.42 -11.72
C SER A 14 -9.95 0.30 -10.29
N GLY A 15 -10.57 -0.51 -9.45
CA GLY A 15 -10.13 -0.78 -8.09
C GLY A 15 -8.78 -1.49 -8.03
N LEU A 16 -8.59 -2.53 -8.86
CA LEU A 16 -7.32 -3.24 -8.95
C LEU A 16 -6.20 -2.33 -9.46
N ALA A 17 -6.46 -1.54 -10.51
CA ALA A 17 -5.50 -0.60 -11.04
C ALA A 17 -5.11 0.44 -9.97
N TYR A 18 -6.09 1.00 -9.27
CA TYR A 18 -5.88 1.97 -8.20
C TYR A 18 -5.01 1.40 -7.06
N ILE A 19 -5.35 0.21 -6.54
CA ILE A 19 -4.62 -0.42 -5.43
C ILE A 19 -3.18 -0.76 -5.84
N THR A 20 -3.00 -1.26 -7.07
CA THR A 20 -1.67 -1.62 -7.58
C THR A 20 -0.80 -0.37 -7.70
N GLU A 21 -1.34 0.70 -8.27
CA GLU A 21 -0.60 1.95 -8.46
C GLU A 21 -0.25 2.62 -7.13
N CYS A 22 -1.20 2.66 -6.19
CA CYS A 22 -0.96 3.15 -4.84
C CYS A 22 0.10 2.33 -4.09
N SER A 23 0.04 1.00 -4.18
CA SER A 23 0.99 0.11 -3.52
C SER A 23 2.40 0.24 -4.11
N ALA A 24 2.50 0.32 -5.45
CA ALA A 24 3.77 0.53 -6.14
C ALA A 24 4.43 1.85 -5.72
N ARG A 25 3.65 2.95 -5.69
CA ARG A 25 4.15 4.25 -5.23
C ARG A 25 4.65 4.22 -3.79
N GLN A 26 3.94 3.55 -2.89
CA GLN A 26 4.40 3.42 -1.50
C GLN A 26 5.74 2.69 -1.42
N ILE A 27 5.89 1.56 -2.13
CA ILE A 27 7.14 0.80 -2.14
C ILE A 27 8.29 1.64 -2.72
N MET A 28 8.05 2.38 -3.82
CA MET A 28 9.06 3.25 -4.42
C MET A 28 9.48 4.38 -3.46
N CYS A 29 8.52 5.03 -2.80
CA CYS A 29 8.81 6.06 -1.80
C CYS A 29 9.59 5.49 -0.60
N THR A 30 9.24 4.29 -0.12
CA THR A 30 9.97 3.61 0.96
C THR A 30 11.40 3.25 0.51
N ALA A 31 11.56 2.74 -0.71
CA ALA A 31 12.88 2.43 -1.27
C ALA A 31 13.76 3.68 -1.37
N MET A 32 13.20 4.82 -1.79
CA MET A 32 13.91 6.11 -1.81
C MET A 32 14.23 6.60 -0.39
N LYS A 33 13.26 6.56 0.54
CA LYS A 33 13.40 7.03 1.93
C LYS A 33 14.55 6.33 2.66
N TYR A 34 14.70 5.02 2.46
CA TYR A 34 15.74 4.21 3.11
C TYR A 34 16.94 3.92 2.19
N ASN A 35 17.03 4.60 1.03
CA ASN A 35 18.10 4.45 0.04
C ASN A 35 18.38 2.99 -0.37
N LEU A 36 17.33 2.19 -0.54
CA LEU A 36 17.37 0.75 -0.83
C LEU A 36 17.66 0.43 -2.31
N GLY A 37 17.64 1.45 -3.19
CA GLY A 37 17.84 1.28 -4.62
C GLY A 37 16.81 0.33 -5.23
N LEU A 38 17.27 -0.79 -5.78
CA LEU A 38 16.42 -1.81 -6.41
C LEU A 38 15.95 -2.92 -5.45
N ASP A 39 16.30 -2.84 -4.16
CA ASP A 39 15.79 -3.78 -3.16
C ASP A 39 14.33 -3.42 -2.76
N LEU A 40 13.42 -3.71 -3.69
CA LEU A 40 11.99 -3.51 -3.50
C LEU A 40 11.39 -4.50 -2.50
N ARG A 41 12.06 -5.64 -2.25
CA ARG A 41 11.60 -6.65 -1.28
C ARG A 41 11.68 -6.10 0.13
N THR A 42 12.83 -5.53 0.50
CA THR A 42 13.00 -4.87 1.80
C THR A 42 12.06 -3.67 1.94
N ALA A 43 11.91 -2.86 0.90
CA ALA A 43 10.99 -1.72 0.91
C ALA A 43 9.52 -2.15 1.14
N ALA A 44 9.08 -3.24 0.52
CA ALA A 44 7.74 -3.80 0.72
C ALA A 44 7.54 -4.29 2.16
N PHE A 45 8.52 -4.99 2.74
CA PHE A 45 8.45 -5.43 4.14
C PHE A 45 8.39 -4.26 5.11
N VAL A 46 9.20 -3.22 4.91
CA VAL A 46 9.16 -2.01 5.74
C VAL A 46 7.77 -1.36 5.69
N SER A 47 7.21 -1.19 4.49
CA SER A 47 5.85 -0.66 4.33
C SER A 47 4.77 -1.52 5.00
N ALA A 48 4.93 -2.85 5.00
CA ALA A 48 4.00 -3.76 5.68
C ALA A 48 4.12 -3.69 7.21
N ILE A 49 5.36 -3.71 7.73
CA ILE A 49 5.63 -3.63 9.17
C ILE A 49 5.14 -2.29 9.73
N GLU A 50 5.39 -1.17 9.05
CA GLU A 50 4.91 0.15 9.48
C GLU A 50 3.37 0.16 9.64
N LYS A 51 2.63 -0.45 8.70
CA LYS A 51 1.15 -0.56 8.78
C LYS A 51 0.68 -1.42 9.95
N VAL A 52 1.29 -2.59 10.13
CA VAL A 52 0.93 -3.51 11.22
C VAL A 52 1.27 -2.88 12.58
N PHE A 53 2.46 -2.32 12.70
CA PHE A 53 2.92 -1.67 13.92
C PHE A 53 2.03 -0.50 14.32
N LYS A 54 1.56 0.30 13.34
CA LYS A 54 0.62 1.39 13.60
C LYS A 54 -0.63 0.91 14.34
N VAL A 55 -1.23 -0.22 13.91
CA VAL A 55 -2.41 -0.79 14.58
C VAL A 55 -2.08 -1.20 16.02
N TYR A 56 -0.95 -1.88 16.25
CA TYR A 56 -0.54 -2.27 17.60
C TYR A 56 -0.25 -1.06 18.50
N SER A 57 0.39 -0.02 17.95
CA SER A 57 0.70 1.22 18.66
C SER A 57 -0.57 1.99 19.03
N GLU A 58 -1.54 2.09 18.12
CA GLU A 58 -2.83 2.77 18.36
C GLU A 58 -3.69 2.00 19.38
N ALA A 59 -3.65 0.67 19.33
CA ALA A 59 -4.33 -0.20 20.29
C ALA A 59 -3.67 -0.20 21.68
N ARG A 60 -2.55 0.51 21.89
CA ARG A 60 -1.76 0.55 23.13
C ARG A 60 -1.36 -0.85 23.61
N VAL A 61 -1.19 -1.79 22.69
CA VAL A 61 -0.68 -3.14 22.96
C VAL A 61 0.84 -3.08 22.99
N THR A 62 1.37 -2.27 23.91
CA THR A 62 2.77 -2.34 24.33
C THR A 62 2.79 -3.20 25.57
N PHE A 63 3.40 -4.38 25.46
CA PHE A 63 3.55 -5.30 26.58
C PHE A 63 4.24 -4.58 27.75
N THR A 64 3.49 -4.39 28.84
CA THR A 64 4.02 -4.15 30.19
C THR A 64 4.31 -5.46 30.87
#